data_AF-A0A392PQF8-F1
#
_entry.id   AF-A0A392PQF8-F1
#
_cell.length_a   1.000
_cell.length_b   1.000
_cell.length_c   1.000
_cell.angle_alpha   90.00
_cell.angle_beta   90.00
_cell.angle_gamma   90.00
#
_symmetry.space_group_name_H-M   'P 1'
#
loop_
_entity.id
_entity.type
_entity.pdbx_description
1 polymer ?
#
loop_
_entity_poly.entity_id
_entity_poly.type
_entity_poly.pdbx_seq_one_letter_code
_entity_poly.pdbx_strand_id
1 'polypeptide(L)'
;ALDLGGLMRQILRKMSFQLNNPPYNFMIHSSPLHGDESELAYNHWFIQIVPQLIPTTGFELGTGCHINPVLPEDAAKVLREVIVPVFAHERRCKIKSFVRCI
;
A
#
# COMPACT_ATOMS: atom_id res chain seq x y z
N ALA A 1 -19.60 -7.91 -6.67
CA ALA A 1 -19.16 -7.36 -5.36
C ALA A 1 -18.07 -8.18 -4.67
N LEU A 2 -18.00 -9.51 -4.84
CA LEU A 2 -17.00 -10.37 -4.17
C LEU A 2 -15.53 -10.11 -4.58
N ASP A 3 -15.33 -9.63 -5.82
CA ASP A 3 -14.02 -9.52 -6.45
C ASP A 3 -13.10 -8.49 -5.78
N LEU A 4 -13.59 -7.24 -5.61
CA LEU A 4 -12.84 -6.18 -4.93
C LEU A 4 -12.48 -6.57 -3.49
N GLY A 5 -13.43 -7.13 -2.74
CA GLY A 5 -13.18 -7.59 -1.37
C GLY A 5 -12.15 -8.71 -1.31
N GLY A 6 -12.20 -9.65 -2.27
CA GLY A 6 -11.21 -10.71 -2.42
C GLY A 6 -9.81 -10.17 -2.72
N LEU A 7 -9.70 -9.26 -3.70
CA LEU A 7 -8.44 -8.62 -4.08
C LEU A 7 -7.86 -7.79 -2.93
N MET A 8 -8.68 -6.98 -2.27
CA MET A 8 -8.26 -6.15 -1.14
C MET A 8 -7.75 -7.01 0.02
N ARG A 9 -8.46 -8.10 0.35
CA ARG A 9 -8.00 -9.07 1.35
C ARG A 9 -6.67 -9.70 0.97
N GLN A 10 -6.46 -10.06 -0.30
CA GLN A 10 -5.19 -10.62 -0.76
C GLN A 10 -4.03 -9.63 -0.63
N ILE A 11 -4.23 -8.38 -1.06
CA ILE A 11 -3.22 -7.31 -0.99
C ILE A 11 -2.83 -7.04 0.48
N LEU A 12 -3.81 -6.86 1.37
CA LEU A 12 -3.57 -6.61 2.79
C LEU A 12 -2.83 -7.76 3.48
N ARG A 13 -3.17 -9.02 3.15
CA ARG A 13 -2.47 -10.19 3.71
C ARG A 13 -1.03 -10.29 3.21
N LYS A 14 -0.77 -10.01 1.93
CA LYS A 14 0.59 -9.97 1.37
C LYS A 14 1.44 -8.91 2.04
N MET A 15 0.91 -7.70 2.21
CA MET A 15 1.61 -6.62 2.91
C MET A 15 1.88 -6.96 4.38
N SER A 16 0.88 -7.48 5.09
CA SER A 16 1.05 -7.89 6.49
C SER A 16 2.13 -8.96 6.64
N PHE A 17 2.16 -9.97 5.76
CA PHE A 17 3.17 -11.03 5.80
C PHE A 17 4.58 -10.51 5.48
N GLN A 18 4.72 -9.68 4.45
CA GLN A 18 6.03 -9.22 3.97
C GLN A 18 6.64 -8.12 4.85
N LEU A 19 5.82 -7.22 5.38
CA LEU A 19 6.26 -6.02 6.10
C LEU A 19 6.16 -6.18 7.62
N ASN A 20 5.95 -7.39 8.14
CA ASN A 20 5.78 -7.68 9.58
C ASN A 20 4.58 -6.96 10.22
N ASN A 21 3.45 -6.95 9.53
CA ASN A 21 2.17 -6.39 10.00
C ASN A 21 2.26 -4.91 10.44
N PRO A 22 2.65 -4.00 9.53
CA PRO A 22 2.70 -2.57 9.84
C PRO A 22 1.28 -1.99 9.94
N PRO A 23 1.09 -0.90 10.71
CA PRO A 23 -0.10 -0.08 10.57
C PRO A 23 -0.16 0.52 9.16
N TYR A 24 -1.38 0.72 8.63
CA TYR A 24 -1.59 1.27 7.31
C TYR A 24 -2.81 2.18 7.29
N ASN A 25 -2.79 3.15 6.38
CA ASN A 25 -3.93 3.99 6.05
C ASN A 25 -4.45 3.60 4.67
N PHE A 26 -5.77 3.62 4.49
CA PHE A 26 -6.39 3.45 3.18
C PHE A 26 -7.27 4.67 2.87
N MET A 27 -7.23 5.11 1.62
CA MET A 27 -7.99 6.26 1.13
C MET A 27 -8.67 5.88 -0.18
N ILE A 28 -9.91 6.31 -0.34
CA ILE A 28 -10.67 6.13 -1.57
C ILE A 28 -10.66 7.48 -2.29
N HIS A 29 -10.07 7.49 -3.48
CA HIS A 29 -10.08 8.65 -4.34
C HIS A 29 -11.22 8.48 -5.33
N SER A 30 -12.21 9.35 -5.24
CA SER A 30 -13.39 9.37 -6.11
C SER A 30 -13.58 10.77 -6.68
N SER A 31 -14.33 10.86 -7.78
CA SER A 31 -14.69 12.15 -8.36
C SER A 31 -15.42 13.04 -7.33
N PRO A 32 -15.22 14.37 -7.37
CA PRO A 32 -16.06 15.31 -6.65
C PRO A 32 -17.55 15.09 -6.96
N LEU A 33 -18.41 15.29 -5.95
CA LEU A 33 -19.86 15.08 -6.07
C LEU A 33 -20.56 16.08 -7.00
N HIS A 34 -19.98 17.27 -7.19
CA HIS A 34 -20.56 18.37 -7.99
C HIS A 34 -19.58 18.86 -9.07
N GLY A 35 -18.96 17.93 -9.81
CA GLY A 35 -18.05 18.27 -10.92
C GLY A 35 -18.79 18.48 -12.23
N ASP A 36 -18.25 19.34 -13.09
CA ASP A 36 -18.71 19.48 -14.47
C ASP A 36 -18.48 18.16 -15.24
N GLU A 37 -19.33 17.85 -16.22
CA GLU A 37 -19.22 16.59 -17.00
C GLU A 37 -17.87 16.43 -17.71
N SER A 38 -17.20 17.54 -18.01
CA SER A 38 -15.85 17.56 -18.58
C SER A 38 -14.79 17.03 -17.60
N GLU A 39 -14.94 17.26 -16.29
CA GLU A 39 -13.99 16.77 -15.28
C GLU A 39 -14.18 15.28 -14.96
N LEU A 40 -15.40 14.76 -15.13
CA LEU A 40 -15.70 13.35 -14.91
C LEU A 40 -14.96 12.44 -15.89
N ALA A 41 -14.70 12.93 -17.11
CA ALA A 41 -14.06 12.15 -18.18
C ALA A 41 -12.61 11.75 -17.86
N TYR A 42 -11.91 12.49 -17.00
CA TYR A 42 -10.50 12.24 -16.65
C TYR A 42 -10.33 11.64 -15.25
N ASN A 43 -11.41 11.49 -14.48
CA ASN A 43 -11.37 11.01 -13.11
C ASN A 43 -11.71 9.52 -13.03
N HIS A 44 -10.70 8.70 -12.76
CA HIS A 44 -10.88 7.28 -12.45
C HIS A 44 -10.75 7.06 -10.95
N TRP A 45 -11.75 6.43 -10.35
CA TRP A 45 -11.69 6.10 -8.93
C TRP A 45 -10.61 5.05 -8.66
N PHE A 46 -9.89 5.20 -7.55
CA PHE A 46 -8.92 4.20 -7.11
C PHE A 46 -8.81 4.18 -5.59
N ILE A 47 -8.27 3.09 -5.07
CA ILE A 47 -7.98 2.93 -3.64
C ILE A 47 -6.47 3.01 -3.46
N GLN A 48 -6.03 3.92 -2.60
CA GLN A 48 -4.64 4.05 -2.22
C GLN A 48 -4.43 3.44 -0.82
N ILE A 49 -3.46 2.55 -0.69
CA ILE A 49 -3.07 1.97 0.60
C ILE A 49 -1.63 2.38 0.89
N VAL A 50 -1.41 3.01 2.05
CA VAL A 50 -0.09 3.53 2.45
C VAL A 50 0.30 2.88 3.78
N PRO A 51 1.25 1.93 3.79
CA PRO A 51 1.80 1.39 5.03
C PRO A 51 2.67 2.43 5.73
N GLN A 52 2.52 2.56 7.04
CA GLN A 52 3.34 3.45 7.85
C GLN A 52 4.65 2.73 8.21
N LEU A 53 5.67 2.90 7.35
CA LEU A 53 7.00 2.29 7.53
C LEU A 53 8.00 3.24 8.21
N ILE A 54 7.89 4.55 7.92
CA ILE A 54 8.76 5.60 8.44
C ILE A 54 7.86 6.72 8.98
N PRO A 55 8.22 7.39 10.08
CA PRO A 55 7.54 8.61 10.50
C PRO A 55 7.79 9.74 9.49
N THR A 56 6.77 10.54 9.21
CA THR A 56 6.89 11.73 8.37
C THR A 56 7.86 12.73 9.01
N THR A 57 8.85 13.17 8.24
CA THR A 57 9.93 14.04 8.72
C THR A 57 9.67 15.51 8.41
N GLY A 58 10.43 16.41 9.06
CA GLY A 58 10.27 17.87 8.91
C GLY A 58 10.45 18.39 7.48
N PHE A 59 11.23 17.70 6.64
CA PHE A 59 11.35 18.05 5.23
C PHE A 59 10.04 17.81 4.47
N GLU A 60 9.43 16.64 4.66
CA GLU A 60 8.19 16.24 3.99
C GLU A 60 7.03 17.13 4.44
N LEU A 61 6.97 17.46 5.74
CA LEU A 61 5.99 18.40 6.28
C LEU A 61 6.22 19.84 5.79
N GLY A 62 7.48 20.28 5.70
CA GLY A 62 7.81 21.64 5.29
C GLY A 62 7.64 21.91 3.80
N THR A 63 7.81 20.88 2.96
CA THR A 63 7.80 21.02 1.49
C THR A 63 6.62 20.35 0.80
N GLY A 64 5.95 19.39 1.46
CA GLY A 64 4.94 18.52 0.83
C GLY A 64 5.53 17.46 -0.11
N CYS A 65 6.86 17.42 -0.28
CA CYS A 65 7.54 16.42 -1.10
C CYS A 65 7.77 15.13 -0.30
N HIS A 66 7.46 13.98 -0.88
CA HIS A 66 7.64 12.67 -0.25
C HIS A 66 8.88 11.98 -0.80
N ILE A 67 9.71 11.43 0.07
CA ILE A 67 10.91 10.68 -0.32
C ILE A 67 10.60 9.19 -0.20
N ASN A 68 10.58 8.48 -1.33
CA ASN A 68 10.41 7.04 -1.33
C ASN A 68 11.76 6.33 -1.49
N PRO A 69 12.24 5.60 -0.47
CA PRO A 69 13.54 4.91 -0.53
C PRO A 69 13.52 3.65 -1.42
N VAL A 70 12.34 3.12 -1.75
CA VAL A 70 12.19 1.87 -2.52
C VAL A 70 11.55 2.17 -3.87
N LEU A 71 12.21 1.77 -4.95
CA LEU A 71 11.67 1.90 -6.28
C LEU A 71 10.36 1.10 -6.45
N PRO A 72 9.35 1.64 -7.15
CA PRO A 72 8.06 0.96 -7.30
C PRO A 72 8.19 -0.38 -8.03
N GLU A 73 9.17 -0.54 -8.92
CA GLU A 73 9.46 -1.77 -9.65
C GLU A 73 9.86 -2.90 -8.68
N ASP A 74 10.76 -2.59 -7.75
CA ASP A 74 11.23 -3.54 -6.75
C ASP A 74 10.12 -3.90 -5.75
N ALA A 75 9.37 -2.89 -5.28
CA ALA A 75 8.22 -3.11 -4.40
C ALA A 75 7.17 -4.02 -5.05
N ALA A 76 6.86 -3.80 -6.33
CA ALA A 76 5.90 -4.61 -7.08
C ALA A 76 6.39 -6.04 -7.34
N LYS A 77 7.70 -6.23 -7.55
CA LYS A 77 8.31 -7.56 -7.68
C LYS A 77 8.19 -8.32 -6.37
N VAL A 78 8.59 -7.69 -5.26
CA VAL A 78 8.53 -8.29 -3.93
C VAL A 78 7.10 -8.74 -3.61
N LEU A 79 6.09 -7.88 -3.74
CA LEU A 79 4.68 -8.24 -3.43
C LEU A 79 4.11 -9.32 -4.36
N ARG A 80 4.60 -9.44 -5.60
CA ARG A 80 4.21 -10.51 -6.52
C ARG A 80 4.73 -11.87 -6.06
N GLU A 81 5.97 -11.93 -5.61
CA GLU A 81 6.66 -13.16 -5.17
C GLU A 81 6.16 -13.67 -3.81
N VAL A 82 5.47 -12.84 -3.01
CA VAL A 82 4.89 -13.27 -1.72
C VAL A 82 3.82 -14.35 -1.92
N ILE A 83 4.09 -15.55 -1.40
CA ILE A 83 3.13 -16.64 -1.27
C ILE A 83 2.57 -16.60 0.15
N VAL A 84 1.32 -16.18 0.30
CA VAL A 84 0.63 -16.17 1.60
C VAL A 84 0.11 -17.58 1.88
N PRO A 85 0.60 -18.28 2.92
CA PRO A 85 0.05 -19.59 3.26
C PRO A 85 -1.40 -19.44 3.74
N VAL A 86 -2.28 -20.31 3.23
CA VAL A 86 -3.72 -20.30 3.52
C VAL A 86 -3.98 -20.51 5.03
N PHE A 87 -3.07 -21.22 5.70
CA PHE A 87 -3.06 -21.49 7.13
C PHE A 87 -1.80 -20.90 7.79
N ALA A 88 -1.81 -19.59 8.02
CA ALA A 88 -0.79 -18.93 8.84
C ALA A 88 -1.29 -18.84 10.29
N HIS A 89 -1.18 -19.93 11.06
CA HIS A 89 -1.08 -19.77 12.51
C HIS A 89 0.21 -19.00 12.78
N GLU A 90 0.13 -17.91 13.55
CA GLU A 90 1.18 -16.96 13.93
C GLU A 90 2.62 -17.51 13.87
N ARG A 91 3.20 -17.57 12.68
CA ARG A 91 4.63 -17.83 12.52
C ARG A 91 5.24 -16.56 11.99
N ARG A 92 5.71 -15.76 12.95
CA ARG A 92 6.56 -14.57 12.77
C ARG A 92 7.61 -14.89 11.71
N CYS A 93 7.39 -14.45 10.47
CA CYS A 93 8.26 -14.80 9.37
C CYS A 93 9.57 -14.03 9.55
N LYS A 94 10.64 -14.73 9.95
CA LYS A 94 11.99 -14.18 9.99
C LYS A 94 12.55 -14.03 8.58
N ILE A 95 11.94 -13.19 7.73
CA ILE A 95 12.62 -12.67 6.55
C ILE A 95 13.39 -11.44 7.05
N LYS A 96 14.59 -11.71 7.57
CA LYS A 96 15.63 -10.69 7.73
C LYS A 96 15.98 -10.17 6.32
N SER A 97 16.20 -8.87 6.22
CA SER A 97 16.89 -8.15 5.12
C SER A 97 16.07 -7.26 4.16
N PHE A 98 14.97 -6.64 4.61
CA PHE A 98 14.45 -5.45 3.89
C PHE A 98 14.36 -4.18 4.75
N VAL A 99 14.37 -4.31 6.09
CA VAL A 99 14.37 -3.16 7.02
C VAL A 99 15.78 -2.58 7.23
N ARG A 100 16.67 -2.66 6.23
CA ARG A 100 18.01 -2.04 6.31
C ARG A 100 18.30 -1.08 5.16
N CYS A 101 17.31 -0.82 4.30
CA CYS A 101 17.39 0.16 3.21
C CYS A 101 16.22 1.15 3.19
N ILE A 102 15.44 1.20 4.28
CA ILE A 102 14.42 2.23 4.53
C ILE A 102 14.90 3.03 5.73
#